data_AF-A0A813J2I0-F1
#
_entry.id   AF-A0A813J2I0-F1
#
_cell.length_a   1.000
_cell.length_b   1.000
_cell.length_c   1.000
_cell.angle_alpha   90.00
_cell.angle_beta   90.00
_cell.angle_gamma   90.00
#
_symmetry.space_group_name_H-M   'P 1'
#
loop_
_entity.id
_entity.type
_entity.pdbx_description
1 polymer ?
#
loop_
_entity_poly.entity_id
_entity_poly.type
_entity_poly.pdbx_seq_one_letter_code
_entity_poly.pdbx_strand_id
1 'polypeptide(L)'
;RAFQKDEQCRGHLRKLLCEALEELLGHRRAAPLQAAASFCSDGAYALATAVLSGRSLGEEYCELLVVSPGLHRPSQRRRLVAAALFLVPPLLIARGQSEDAAPGRLGWLRSAWSASLQAVPIVLRLHLAVFYLLGSFRHISDRCAGLKVLSVSERPYRSFSYRPLGVLLLAQMLGQAVAAMLERRRSRLAVKEEAAAASVAAAIVAMASSDSDETANSALPISKGMDTTRQPLCHICMCPAECATATPCGHVFCWECIASWAAIKVAAAARFNAEIAEGCALVVGTDQGLYARARKLDTQDGLRLLRFKGPDGTGCELDLDDVANLREVAKSSSYFAYIAGSLLELGKHFRVGGAEIENYLSDLPIRKGLSSSASICVLVVRALNQLYDLKLTVHGEMDIAYRGEINTPSRCGRLDQCVAFGQAVTKMIFDADLLSTEPVRVGAPIYLVVVDLCAQKSTMEILKGLQKAYPYPRDDVDKALHSLLGEVNLKVCEEVAEVMSRERDPIKAAEALGAAMTKAQ
;
A
#
# COMPACT_ATOMS: atom_id res chain seq x y z
N ARG A 1 4.55 -17.49 -3.56
CA ARG A 1 3.16 -17.74 -4.03
C ARG A 1 2.45 -18.71 -3.11
N ALA A 2 2.83 -20.01 -3.06
CA ALA A 2 2.23 -20.98 -2.12
C ALA A 2 2.17 -20.46 -0.67
N PHE A 3 3.30 -19.96 -0.15
CA PHE A 3 3.35 -19.34 1.18
C PHE A 3 2.37 -18.17 1.37
N GLN A 4 2.22 -17.29 0.37
CA GLN A 4 1.30 -16.15 0.47
C GLN A 4 -0.15 -16.61 0.50
N LYS A 5 -0.49 -17.65 -0.28
CA LYS A 5 -1.83 -18.24 -0.27
C LYS A 5 -2.13 -18.91 1.07
N ASP A 6 -1.16 -19.64 1.62
CA ASP A 6 -1.28 -20.21 2.96
C ASP A 6 -1.45 -19.13 4.04
N GLU A 7 -0.68 -18.04 3.97
CA GLU A 7 -0.81 -16.93 4.93
C GLU A 7 -2.15 -16.19 4.78
N GLN A 8 -2.67 -16.05 3.56
CA GLN A 8 -4.00 -15.50 3.31
C GLN A 8 -5.09 -16.36 3.97
N CYS A 9 -5.03 -17.69 3.80
CA CYS A 9 -5.98 -18.61 4.41
C CYS A 9 -5.89 -18.60 5.94
N ARG A 10 -4.67 -18.60 6.50
CA ARG A 10 -4.45 -18.47 7.95
C ARG A 10 -4.98 -17.15 8.49
N GLY A 11 -4.68 -16.04 7.83
CA GLY A 11 -5.16 -14.72 8.21
C GLY A 11 -6.70 -14.63 8.20
N HIS A 12 -7.36 -15.26 7.23
CA HIS A 12 -8.81 -15.34 7.21
C HIS A 12 -9.36 -16.17 8.38
N LEU A 13 -8.75 -17.33 8.69
CA LEU A 13 -9.17 -18.15 9.82
C LEU A 13 -8.94 -17.44 11.17
N ARG A 14 -7.83 -16.72 11.32
CA ARG A 14 -7.53 -15.90 12.52
C ARG A 14 -8.61 -14.84 12.69
N LYS A 15 -8.97 -14.14 11.60
CA LYS A 15 -10.01 -13.10 11.61
C LYS A 15 -11.35 -13.67 12.08
N LEU A 16 -11.82 -14.76 11.48
CA LEU A 16 -13.09 -15.39 11.85
C LEU A 16 -13.12 -15.86 13.31
N LEU A 17 -12.02 -16.44 13.80
CA LEU A 17 -11.92 -16.88 15.18
C LEU A 17 -11.89 -15.72 16.18
N CYS A 18 -11.19 -14.63 15.86
CA CYS A 18 -11.19 -13.43 16.70
C CYS A 18 -12.55 -12.73 16.70
N GLU A 19 -13.22 -12.60 15.55
CA GLU A 19 -14.57 -12.04 15.46
C GLU A 19 -15.59 -12.86 16.26
N ALA A 20 -15.58 -14.19 16.11
CA ALA A 20 -16.44 -15.08 16.90
C ALA A 20 -16.18 -14.96 18.40
N LEU A 21 -14.92 -14.80 18.80
CA LEU A 21 -14.53 -14.66 20.21
C LEU A 21 -14.97 -13.30 20.78
N GLU A 22 -14.89 -12.24 19.98
CA GLU A 22 -15.39 -10.90 20.32
C GLU A 22 -16.91 -10.86 20.46
N GLU A 23 -17.64 -11.52 19.57
CA GLU A 23 -19.11 -11.63 19.62
C GLU A 23 -19.58 -12.42 20.86
N LEU A 24 -18.88 -13.49 21.23
CA LEU A 24 -19.28 -14.37 22.34
C LEU A 24 -18.94 -13.81 23.73
N LEU A 25 -17.76 -13.20 23.88
CA LEU A 25 -17.23 -12.79 25.20
C LEU A 25 -17.27 -11.27 25.43
N GLY A 26 -17.52 -10.50 24.36
CA GLY A 26 -17.40 -9.05 24.36
C GLY A 26 -15.94 -8.57 24.32
N HIS A 27 -15.74 -7.39 23.71
CA HIS A 27 -14.41 -6.85 23.39
C HIS A 27 -13.41 -6.84 24.57
N ARG A 28 -13.86 -6.48 25.78
CA ARG A 28 -12.99 -6.39 26.99
C ARG A 28 -12.44 -7.74 27.45
N ARG A 29 -13.21 -8.82 27.33
CA ARG A 29 -12.78 -10.18 27.70
C ARG A 29 -12.07 -10.88 26.54
N ALA A 30 -12.37 -10.48 25.32
CA ALA A 30 -11.77 -11.01 24.11
C ALA A 30 -10.32 -10.57 23.89
N ALA A 31 -10.00 -9.30 24.17
CA ALA A 31 -8.67 -8.72 23.94
C ALA A 31 -7.49 -9.56 24.48
N PRO A 32 -7.47 -10.03 25.76
CA PRO A 32 -6.36 -10.86 26.24
C PRO A 32 -6.30 -12.26 25.61
N LEU A 33 -7.41 -12.75 25.03
CA LEU A 33 -7.52 -14.07 24.42
C LEU A 33 -7.20 -14.06 22.91
N GLN A 34 -7.16 -12.90 22.25
CA GLN A 34 -6.91 -12.79 20.81
C GLN A 34 -5.57 -13.41 20.37
N ALA A 35 -4.52 -13.28 21.18
CA ALA A 35 -3.21 -13.89 20.89
C ALA A 35 -3.28 -15.42 20.92
N ALA A 36 -3.99 -15.99 21.91
CA ALA A 36 -4.22 -17.43 22.01
C ALA A 36 -5.12 -17.92 20.87
N ALA A 37 -6.18 -17.18 20.53
CA ALA A 37 -7.07 -17.50 19.41
C ALA A 37 -6.33 -17.52 18.07
N SER A 38 -5.46 -16.54 17.82
CA SER A 38 -4.61 -16.48 16.63
C SER A 38 -3.67 -17.68 16.54
N PHE A 39 -3.07 -18.07 17.67
CA PHE A 39 -2.21 -19.26 17.74
C PHE A 39 -3.02 -20.56 17.52
N CYS A 40 -4.20 -20.68 18.13
CA CYS A 40 -5.10 -21.82 17.93
C CYS A 40 -5.56 -21.94 16.48
N SER A 41 -5.84 -20.82 15.81
CA SER A 41 -6.14 -20.76 14.38
C SER A 41 -5.01 -21.35 13.54
N ASP A 42 -3.77 -20.91 13.78
CA ASP A 42 -2.61 -21.41 13.05
C ASP A 42 -2.36 -22.89 13.29
N GLY A 43 -2.55 -23.33 14.54
CA GLY A 43 -2.51 -24.74 14.93
C GLY A 43 -3.56 -25.57 14.22
N ALA A 44 -4.81 -25.10 14.19
CA ALA A 44 -5.92 -25.75 13.51
C ALA A 44 -5.65 -25.89 12.00
N TYR A 45 -5.16 -24.83 11.35
CA TYR A 45 -4.79 -24.87 9.94
C TYR A 45 -3.64 -25.86 9.68
N ALA A 46 -2.59 -25.83 10.51
CA ALA A 46 -1.45 -26.74 10.37
C ALA A 46 -1.83 -28.21 10.60
N LEU A 47 -2.69 -28.49 11.59
CA LEU A 47 -3.19 -29.84 11.87
C LEU A 47 -4.14 -30.33 10.77
N ALA A 48 -5.09 -29.51 10.33
CA ALA A 48 -6.02 -29.85 9.25
C ALA A 48 -5.26 -30.19 7.96
N THR A 49 -4.27 -29.38 7.58
CA THR A 49 -3.46 -29.61 6.37
C THR A 49 -2.50 -30.80 6.51
N ALA A 50 -1.99 -31.09 7.71
CA ALA A 50 -1.14 -32.25 7.96
C ALA A 50 -1.91 -33.58 7.96
N VAL A 51 -3.14 -33.59 8.49
CA VAL A 51 -3.93 -34.82 8.74
C VAL A 51 -4.92 -35.12 7.61
N LEU A 52 -5.68 -34.14 7.13
CA LEU A 52 -6.82 -34.38 6.23
C LEU A 52 -6.42 -34.39 4.76
N SER A 53 -5.87 -33.29 4.26
CA SER A 53 -5.54 -33.12 2.83
C SER A 53 -4.14 -33.59 2.49
N GLY A 54 -3.24 -33.56 3.47
CA GLY A 54 -1.84 -33.91 3.26
C GLY A 54 -1.08 -32.97 2.32
N ARG A 55 -1.69 -31.83 1.99
CA ARG A 55 -1.17 -30.71 1.21
C ARG A 55 -1.80 -29.44 1.78
N SER A 56 -1.04 -28.37 1.88
CA SER A 56 -1.63 -27.06 2.19
C SER A 56 -2.40 -26.50 0.99
N LEU A 57 -3.33 -25.57 1.23
CA LEU A 57 -4.06 -24.91 0.13
C LEU A 57 -3.12 -24.11 -0.77
N GLY A 58 -2.03 -23.56 -0.22
CA GLY A 58 -0.98 -22.93 -1.00
C GLY A 58 -0.18 -23.90 -1.85
N GLU A 59 0.09 -25.10 -1.34
CA GLU A 59 0.74 -26.18 -2.09
C GLU A 59 -0.15 -26.71 -3.22
N GLU A 60 -1.46 -26.82 -2.98
CA GLU A 60 -2.43 -27.17 -4.02
C GLU A 60 -2.50 -26.09 -5.10
N TYR A 61 -2.63 -24.83 -4.69
CA TYR A 61 -2.70 -23.67 -5.58
C TYR A 61 -1.48 -23.52 -6.50
N CYS A 62 -0.28 -23.92 -6.04
CA CYS A 62 0.94 -23.87 -6.83
C CYS A 62 1.35 -25.22 -7.43
N GLU A 63 0.47 -26.23 -7.40
CA GLU A 63 0.75 -27.57 -7.94
C GLU A 63 2.03 -28.21 -7.35
N LEU A 64 2.26 -27.93 -6.06
CA LEU A 64 3.42 -28.39 -5.30
C LEU A 64 3.08 -29.66 -4.53
N LEU A 65 3.96 -30.65 -4.62
CA LEU A 65 3.82 -31.93 -3.95
C LEU A 65 4.97 -32.12 -2.95
N VAL A 66 4.60 -32.34 -1.68
CA VAL A 66 5.55 -32.62 -0.60
C VAL A 66 5.92 -34.09 -0.64
N VAL A 67 7.21 -34.38 -0.80
CA VAL A 67 7.78 -35.73 -0.85
C VAL A 67 8.78 -35.97 0.28
N SER A 68 8.93 -37.24 0.64
CA SER A 68 10.03 -37.72 1.47
C SER A 68 11.35 -37.79 0.69
N PRO A 69 12.51 -38.03 1.33
CA PRO A 69 13.81 -38.07 0.65
C PRO A 69 13.90 -39.11 -0.48
N GLY A 70 13.10 -40.18 -0.41
CA GLY A 70 12.98 -41.19 -1.47
C GLY A 70 11.87 -40.93 -2.49
N LEU A 71 11.39 -39.69 -2.62
CA LEU A 71 10.32 -39.28 -3.57
C LEU A 71 8.94 -39.92 -3.32
N HIS A 72 8.73 -40.59 -2.19
CA HIS A 72 7.43 -41.14 -1.81
C HIS A 72 6.58 -40.16 -1.01
N ARG A 73 5.25 -40.39 -0.98
CA ARG A 73 4.30 -39.66 -0.14
C ARG A 73 4.76 -39.72 1.33
N PRO A 74 4.91 -38.58 2.02
CA PRO A 74 5.36 -38.57 3.40
C PRO A 74 4.34 -39.24 4.31
N SER A 75 4.83 -40.00 5.30
CA SER A 75 3.97 -40.57 6.34
C SER A 75 3.33 -39.48 7.19
N GLN A 76 2.14 -39.76 7.72
CA GLN A 76 1.42 -38.85 8.62
C GLN A 76 2.28 -38.43 9.82
N ARG A 77 3.10 -39.34 10.36
CA ARG A 77 4.04 -39.04 11.46
C ARG A 77 5.02 -37.91 11.12
N ARG A 78 5.63 -37.93 9.93
CA ARG A 78 6.59 -36.89 9.52
C ARG A 78 5.92 -35.53 9.33
N ARG A 79 4.68 -35.52 8.84
CA ARG A 79 3.88 -34.30 8.67
C ARG A 79 3.44 -33.71 10.01
N LEU A 80 3.03 -34.56 10.95
CA LEU A 80 2.71 -34.14 12.31
C LEU A 80 3.94 -33.60 13.04
N VAL A 81 5.11 -34.23 12.87
CA VAL A 81 6.38 -33.70 13.41
C VAL A 81 6.71 -32.34 12.81
N ALA A 82 6.54 -32.16 11.49
CA ALA A 82 6.75 -30.86 10.85
C ALA A 82 5.77 -29.80 11.38
N ALA A 83 4.49 -30.12 11.52
CA ALA A 83 3.49 -29.21 12.07
C ALA A 83 3.79 -28.85 13.54
N ALA A 84 4.19 -29.82 14.36
CA ALA A 84 4.59 -29.58 15.74
C ALA A 84 5.82 -28.67 15.83
N LEU A 85 6.86 -28.94 15.01
CA LEU A 85 8.07 -28.11 14.95
C LEU A 85 7.80 -26.68 14.44
N PHE A 86 6.72 -26.47 13.70
CA PHE A 86 6.29 -25.13 13.27
C PHE A 86 5.59 -24.36 14.41
N LEU A 87 4.82 -25.04 15.25
CA LEU A 87 3.99 -24.44 16.32
C LEU A 87 4.71 -24.27 17.66
N VAL A 88 5.71 -25.11 17.96
CA VAL A 88 6.42 -25.12 19.25
C VAL A 88 7.31 -23.87 19.48
N PRO A 89 8.09 -23.37 18.50
CA PRO A 89 8.99 -22.23 18.75
C PRO A 89 8.27 -20.95 19.22
N PRO A 90 7.13 -20.53 18.62
CA PRO A 90 6.36 -19.38 19.13
C PRO A 90 5.92 -19.53 20.59
N LEU A 91 5.51 -20.73 21.01
CA LEU A 91 5.10 -21.00 22.40
C LEU A 91 6.27 -20.89 23.39
N LEU A 92 7.44 -21.38 23.00
CA LEU A 92 8.65 -21.31 23.82
C LEU A 92 9.16 -19.88 23.96
N ILE A 93 9.07 -19.08 22.89
CA ILE A 93 9.44 -17.66 22.91
C ILE A 93 8.46 -16.88 23.80
N ALA A 94 7.15 -17.09 23.64
CA ALA A 94 6.13 -16.41 24.44
C ALA A 94 6.25 -16.72 25.94
N ARG A 95 6.55 -17.98 26.30
CA ARG A 95 6.82 -18.35 27.70
C ARG A 95 8.12 -17.74 28.22
N GLY A 96 9.18 -17.73 27.40
CA GLY A 96 10.48 -17.18 27.80
C GLY A 96 10.50 -15.67 28.02
N GLN A 97 9.56 -14.92 27.42
CA GLN A 97 9.43 -13.47 27.59
C GLN A 97 8.53 -13.08 28.78
N SER A 98 7.71 -13.99 29.30
CA SER A 98 6.73 -13.70 30.36
C SER A 98 7.26 -13.91 31.78
N GLU A 99 8.39 -14.60 31.97
CA GLU A 99 8.97 -14.90 33.29
C GLU A 99 10.08 -13.90 33.68
N ASP A 100 9.76 -12.61 33.73
CA ASP A 100 10.60 -11.58 34.37
C ASP A 100 10.27 -11.45 35.86
N ALA A 101 10.56 -12.47 36.68
CA ALA A 101 10.70 -12.33 38.14
C ALA A 101 11.24 -13.60 38.83
N ALA A 102 12.45 -13.49 39.37
CA ALA A 102 12.99 -14.13 40.60
C ALA A 102 14.39 -14.77 40.41
N PRO A 103 15.40 -14.38 41.21
CA PRO A 103 16.76 -14.93 41.16
C PRO A 103 16.78 -16.32 41.82
N GLY A 104 16.98 -17.37 41.03
CA GLY A 104 17.04 -18.76 41.49
C GLY A 104 18.23 -19.53 40.90
N ARG A 105 18.54 -20.69 41.51
CA ARG A 105 19.69 -21.60 41.26
C ARG A 105 19.90 -22.09 39.81
N LEU A 106 18.98 -21.80 38.87
CA LEU A 106 19.07 -22.15 37.45
C LEU A 106 19.53 -20.98 36.54
N GLY A 107 20.26 -20.00 37.08
CA GLY A 107 20.68 -18.79 36.34
C GLY A 107 21.49 -19.05 35.06
N TRP A 108 22.32 -20.10 35.01
CA TRP A 108 23.11 -20.43 33.82
C TRP A 108 22.25 -21.02 32.69
N LEU A 109 21.26 -21.86 33.01
CA LEU A 109 20.29 -22.40 32.05
C LEU A 109 19.40 -21.27 31.47
N ARG A 110 19.03 -20.29 32.30
CA ARG A 110 18.27 -19.11 31.88
C ARG A 110 19.09 -18.16 31.01
N SER A 111 20.36 -17.92 31.36
CA SER A 111 21.28 -17.14 30.53
C SER A 111 21.49 -17.81 29.17
N ALA A 112 21.71 -19.12 29.15
CA ALA A 112 21.79 -19.90 27.91
C ALA A 112 20.49 -19.85 27.09
N TRP A 113 19.32 -19.89 27.75
CA TRP A 113 18.01 -19.78 27.09
C TRP A 113 17.80 -18.39 26.47
N SER A 114 18.05 -17.31 27.21
CA SER A 114 17.93 -15.95 26.70
C SER A 114 18.90 -15.65 25.55
N ALA A 115 20.14 -16.14 25.64
CA ALA A 115 21.11 -16.07 24.55
C ALA A 115 20.65 -16.88 23.33
N SER A 116 20.02 -18.03 23.55
CA SER A 116 19.43 -18.84 22.47
C SER A 116 18.27 -18.13 21.78
N LEU A 117 17.41 -17.44 22.54
CA LEU A 117 16.32 -16.62 21.99
C LEU A 117 16.85 -15.47 21.12
N GLN A 118 17.95 -14.83 21.52
CA GLN A 118 18.62 -13.80 20.71
C GLN A 118 19.23 -14.36 19.40
N ALA A 119 19.58 -15.65 19.36
CA ALA A 119 20.08 -16.31 18.17
C ALA A 119 18.97 -16.69 17.16
N VAL A 120 17.71 -16.84 17.60
CA VAL A 120 16.59 -17.28 16.75
C VAL A 120 16.43 -16.44 15.47
N PRO A 121 16.40 -15.09 15.51
CA PRO A 121 16.25 -14.29 14.29
C PRO A 121 17.42 -14.47 13.31
N ILE A 122 18.64 -14.66 13.83
CA ILE A 122 19.84 -14.90 13.02
C ILE A 122 19.73 -16.23 12.29
N VAL A 123 19.31 -17.29 13.00
CA VAL A 123 19.11 -18.62 12.41
C VAL A 123 18.01 -18.59 11.34
N LEU A 124 16.90 -17.90 11.59
CA LEU A 124 15.80 -17.78 10.63
C LEU A 124 16.22 -17.02 9.36
N ARG A 125 16.96 -15.91 9.50
CA ARG A 125 17.51 -15.15 8.37
C ARG A 125 18.52 -15.97 7.57
N LEU A 126 19.41 -16.70 8.25
CA LEU A 126 20.38 -17.58 7.60
C LEU A 126 19.68 -18.72 6.84
N HIS A 127 18.67 -19.34 7.44
CA HIS A 127 17.87 -20.37 6.78
C HIS A 127 17.19 -19.84 5.52
N LEU A 128 16.60 -18.64 5.58
CA LEU A 128 15.97 -17.99 4.42
C LEU A 128 16.98 -17.69 3.31
N ALA A 129 18.17 -17.19 3.65
CA ALA A 129 19.23 -16.94 2.68
C ALA A 129 19.68 -18.24 1.99
N VAL A 130 19.90 -19.32 2.76
CA VAL A 130 20.24 -20.64 2.24
C VAL A 130 19.12 -21.21 1.37
N PHE A 131 17.86 -20.97 1.75
CA PHE A 131 16.71 -21.37 0.93
C PHE A 131 16.71 -20.67 -0.42
N TYR A 132 16.97 -19.37 -0.50
CA TYR A 132 17.06 -18.66 -1.78
C TYR A 132 18.21 -19.14 -2.68
N LEU A 133 19.30 -19.66 -2.07
CA LEU A 133 20.44 -20.21 -2.81
C LEU A 133 20.20 -21.63 -3.34
N LEU A 134 19.66 -22.50 -2.49
CA LEU A 134 19.56 -23.95 -2.75
C LEU A 134 18.17 -24.41 -3.20
N GLY A 135 17.11 -23.64 -2.89
CA GLY A 135 15.72 -23.91 -3.30
C GLY A 135 15.08 -25.15 -2.67
N SER A 136 15.67 -25.75 -1.63
CA SER A 136 15.33 -27.10 -1.18
C SER A 136 14.28 -27.18 -0.06
N PHE A 137 14.34 -26.32 0.95
CA PHE A 137 13.49 -26.39 2.14
C PHE A 137 12.95 -25.02 2.53
N ARG A 138 11.63 -24.88 2.54
CA ARG A 138 10.92 -23.62 2.81
C ARG A 138 10.92 -23.23 4.29
N HIS A 139 10.73 -24.21 5.17
CA HIS A 139 10.74 -24.02 6.62
C HIS A 139 11.81 -24.89 7.29
N ILE A 140 12.27 -24.46 8.47
CA ILE A 140 13.15 -25.24 9.32
C ILE A 140 12.46 -26.55 9.74
N SER A 141 11.15 -26.50 10.02
CA SER A 141 10.33 -27.67 10.31
C SER A 141 10.40 -28.72 9.20
N ASP A 142 10.32 -28.29 7.94
CA ASP A 142 10.35 -29.17 6.77
C ASP A 142 11.75 -29.78 6.59
N ARG A 143 12.80 -29.00 6.88
CA ARG A 143 14.18 -29.48 6.87
C ARG A 143 14.42 -30.55 7.93
N CYS A 144 13.96 -30.33 9.17
CA CYS A 144 14.07 -31.30 10.26
C CYS A 144 13.25 -32.57 9.99
N ALA A 145 12.07 -32.44 9.35
CA ALA A 145 11.23 -33.56 8.96
C ALA A 145 11.67 -34.25 7.64
N GLY A 146 12.67 -33.70 6.96
CA GLY A 146 13.18 -34.22 5.67
C GLY A 146 12.16 -34.14 4.53
N LEU A 147 11.27 -33.15 4.56
CA LEU A 147 10.21 -32.93 3.59
C LEU A 147 10.70 -32.00 2.49
N LYS A 148 10.75 -32.51 1.25
CA LYS A 148 11.11 -31.72 0.07
C LYS A 148 9.86 -31.39 -0.72
N VAL A 149 9.83 -30.21 -1.32
CA VAL A 149 8.71 -29.76 -2.15
C VAL A 149 9.12 -29.85 -3.62
N LEU A 150 8.31 -30.52 -4.42
CA LEU A 150 8.50 -30.64 -5.86
C LEU A 150 7.35 -29.98 -6.60
N SER A 151 7.64 -29.32 -7.71
CA SER A 151 6.62 -28.81 -8.62
C SER A 151 6.17 -29.93 -9.55
N VAL A 152 4.86 -30.18 -9.62
CA VAL A 152 4.26 -31.15 -10.55
C VAL A 152 3.72 -30.46 -11.81
N SER A 153 3.78 -29.14 -11.87
CA SER A 153 3.29 -28.34 -13.01
C SER A 153 3.97 -28.72 -14.33
N GLU A 154 3.17 -28.93 -15.39
CA GLU A 154 3.62 -29.29 -16.75
C GLU A 154 4.52 -28.21 -17.39
N ARG A 155 4.39 -26.96 -16.93
CA ARG A 155 5.28 -25.85 -17.27
C ARG A 155 5.84 -25.30 -15.97
N PRO A 156 6.92 -25.88 -15.40
CA PRO A 156 7.51 -25.31 -14.20
C PRO A 156 7.84 -23.87 -14.51
N TYR A 157 7.26 -22.94 -13.74
CA TYR A 157 7.51 -21.51 -13.89
C TYR A 157 9.03 -21.31 -13.99
N ARG A 158 9.57 -21.01 -15.17
CA ARG A 158 10.95 -20.54 -15.34
C ARG A 158 11.00 -19.12 -14.81
N SER A 159 10.91 -18.98 -13.49
CA SER A 159 11.03 -17.70 -12.83
C SER A 159 12.50 -17.37 -12.61
N PHE A 160 12.77 -16.07 -12.73
CA PHE A 160 13.90 -15.34 -12.15
C PHE A 160 14.60 -16.10 -11.00
N SER A 161 15.92 -16.28 -11.11
CA SER A 161 16.72 -16.88 -10.04
C SER A 161 16.70 -15.97 -8.82
N TYR A 162 16.20 -16.46 -7.68
CA TYR A 162 16.26 -15.74 -6.41
C TYR A 162 17.63 -15.86 -5.71
N ARG A 163 18.60 -16.54 -6.33
CA ARG A 163 19.97 -16.68 -5.79
C ARG A 163 20.65 -15.34 -5.46
N PRO A 164 20.54 -14.27 -6.28
CA PRO A 164 21.13 -12.97 -5.95
C PRO A 164 20.58 -12.38 -4.65
N LEU A 165 19.28 -12.57 -4.37
CA LEU A 165 18.67 -12.15 -3.11
C LEU A 165 19.26 -12.91 -1.91
N GLY A 166 19.54 -14.21 -2.08
CA GLY A 166 20.23 -15.01 -1.07
C GLY A 166 21.65 -14.51 -0.77
N VAL A 167 22.42 -14.16 -1.81
CA VAL A 167 23.76 -13.56 -1.65
C VAL A 167 23.68 -12.22 -0.95
N LEU A 168 22.74 -11.36 -1.34
CA LEU A 168 22.54 -10.04 -0.73
C LEU A 168 22.21 -10.15 0.77
N LEU A 169 21.35 -11.10 1.15
CA LEU A 169 21.03 -11.36 2.56
C LEU A 169 22.25 -11.83 3.36
N LEU A 170 23.10 -12.68 2.79
CA LEU A 170 24.35 -13.10 3.44
C LEU A 170 25.33 -11.92 3.60
N ALA A 171 25.46 -11.08 2.57
CA ALA A 171 26.29 -9.88 2.62
C ALA A 171 25.80 -8.89 3.67
N GLN A 172 24.48 -8.69 3.79
CA GLN A 172 23.87 -7.84 4.81
C GLN A 172 24.15 -8.37 6.23
N MET A 173 23.99 -9.68 6.45
CA MET A 173 24.28 -10.31 7.75
C MET A 173 25.76 -10.21 8.11
N LEU A 174 26.66 -10.38 7.13
CA LEU A 174 28.09 -10.19 7.32
C LEU A 174 28.42 -8.73 7.66
N GLY A 175 27.82 -7.77 6.96
CA GLY A 175 27.97 -6.34 7.25
C GLY A 175 27.54 -5.98 8.68
N GLN A 176 26.40 -6.50 9.13
CA GLN A 176 25.92 -6.32 10.51
C GLN A 176 26.88 -6.93 11.54
N ALA A 177 27.43 -8.13 11.26
CA ALA A 177 28.39 -8.77 12.14
C ALA A 177 29.73 -8.00 12.21
N VAL A 178 30.21 -7.50 11.08
CA VAL A 178 31.42 -6.67 11.01
C VAL A 178 31.21 -5.35 11.74
N ALA A 179 30.09 -4.65 11.51
CA ALA A 179 29.75 -3.41 12.22
C ALA A 179 29.72 -3.64 13.74
N ALA A 180 29.02 -4.68 14.21
CA ALA A 180 28.98 -5.04 15.62
C ALA A 180 30.37 -5.40 16.19
N MET A 181 31.23 -6.05 15.39
CA MET A 181 32.61 -6.34 15.80
C MET A 181 33.47 -5.09 15.91
N LEU A 182 33.34 -4.16 14.95
CA LEU A 182 34.06 -2.88 14.95
C LEU A 182 33.60 -1.99 16.11
N GLU A 183 32.30 -1.93 16.39
CA GLU A 183 31.75 -1.23 17.56
C GLU A 183 32.26 -1.83 18.87
N ARG A 184 32.29 -3.17 18.99
CA ARG A 184 32.88 -3.85 20.16
C ARG A 184 34.37 -3.60 20.31
N ARG A 185 35.12 -3.47 19.20
CA ARG A 185 36.54 -3.10 19.24
C ARG A 185 36.71 -1.64 19.67
N ARG A 186 35.93 -0.71 19.11
CA ARG A 186 35.94 0.70 19.49
C ARG A 186 35.57 0.90 20.96
N SER A 187 34.54 0.22 21.47
CA SER A 187 34.16 0.31 22.88
C SER A 187 35.20 -0.29 23.81
N ARG A 188 35.87 -1.39 23.43
CA ARG A 188 37.01 -1.94 24.21
C ARG A 188 38.22 -1.02 24.21
N LEU A 189 38.49 -0.33 23.09
CA LEU A 189 39.55 0.67 23.02
C LEU A 189 39.21 1.89 23.89
N ALA A 190 37.97 2.39 23.81
CA ALA A 190 37.49 3.48 24.67
C ALA A 190 37.53 3.13 26.16
N VAL A 191 37.12 1.92 26.56
CA VAL A 191 37.23 1.46 27.97
C VAL A 191 38.68 1.29 28.40
N LYS A 192 39.59 0.84 27.51
CA LYS A 192 41.02 0.81 27.81
C LYS A 192 41.62 2.21 27.95
N GLU A 193 41.19 3.15 27.13
CA GLU A 193 41.62 4.55 27.15
C GLU A 193 41.11 5.26 28.41
N GLU A 194 39.86 5.01 28.81
CA GLU A 194 39.25 5.51 30.03
C GLU A 194 39.88 4.88 31.30
N ALA A 195 40.18 3.56 31.28
CA ALA A 195 40.91 2.89 32.36
C ALA A 195 42.38 3.36 32.45
N ALA A 196 43.03 3.62 31.31
CA ALA A 196 44.37 4.20 31.28
C ALA A 196 44.36 5.64 31.83
N ALA A 197 43.41 6.47 31.41
CA ALA A 197 43.23 7.82 31.94
C ALA A 197 42.93 7.82 33.45
N ALA A 198 42.09 6.89 33.93
CA ALA A 198 41.82 6.72 35.37
C ALA A 198 43.09 6.31 36.16
N SER A 199 43.95 5.47 35.59
CA SER A 199 45.22 5.08 36.23
C SER A 199 46.23 6.23 36.31
N VAL A 200 46.27 7.10 35.30
CA VAL A 200 47.12 8.31 35.28
C VAL A 200 46.59 9.34 36.26
N ALA A 201 45.27 9.55 36.32
CA ALA A 201 44.63 10.42 37.31
C ALA A 201 44.91 9.95 38.75
N ALA A 202 44.82 8.63 39.01
CA ALA A 202 45.16 8.07 40.31
C ALA A 202 46.65 8.26 40.68
N ALA A 203 47.57 8.17 39.71
CA ALA A 203 48.99 8.43 39.93
C ALA A 203 49.27 9.92 40.22
N ILE A 204 48.60 10.85 39.53
CA ILE A 204 48.72 12.29 39.78
C ILE A 204 48.20 12.64 41.19
N VAL A 205 47.09 12.06 41.62
CA VAL A 205 46.56 12.25 42.99
C VAL A 205 47.52 11.70 44.06
N ALA A 206 48.19 10.58 43.79
CA ALA A 206 49.20 10.02 44.70
C ALA A 206 50.50 10.85 44.75
N MET A 207 50.84 11.59 43.70
CA MET A 207 51.96 12.53 43.70
C MET A 207 51.62 13.90 44.31
N ALA A 208 50.33 14.23 44.43
CA ALA A 208 49.85 15.50 44.98
C ALA A 208 49.56 15.45 46.50
N SER A 209 49.77 14.31 47.17
CA SER A 209 49.62 14.19 48.63
C SER A 209 50.93 14.48 49.38
N SER A 210 51.48 15.67 49.16
CA SER A 210 52.46 16.32 50.04
C SER A 210 52.22 17.83 49.97
N ASP A 211 52.01 18.42 51.14
CA ASP A 211 51.70 19.82 51.45
C ASP A 211 50.22 20.27 51.44
N SER A 212 49.70 20.31 52.66
CA SER A 212 49.05 21.42 53.38
C SER A 212 48.05 22.36 52.67
N ASP A 213 46.88 22.39 53.31
CA ASP A 213 46.03 23.53 53.66
C ASP A 213 44.97 24.11 52.70
N GLU A 214 43.77 24.11 53.29
CA GLU A 214 42.68 25.09 53.24
C GLU A 214 41.79 25.26 51.99
N THR A 215 40.54 24.83 52.22
CA THR A 215 39.27 25.53 51.94
C THR A 215 38.90 25.89 50.49
N ALA A 216 37.87 25.23 49.98
CA ALA A 216 36.53 25.82 49.82
C ALA A 216 35.71 25.01 48.79
N ASN A 217 34.69 24.32 49.27
CA ASN A 217 33.64 23.74 48.44
C ASN A 217 32.79 24.85 47.82
N SER A 218 32.59 24.82 46.50
CA SER A 218 31.23 24.89 45.96
C SER A 218 31.18 24.19 44.60
N ALA A 219 30.57 23.01 44.61
CA ALA A 219 30.34 22.17 43.46
C ALA A 219 29.14 22.68 42.66
N LEU A 220 29.30 22.77 41.34
CA LEU A 220 28.22 22.59 40.37
C LEU A 220 28.13 21.08 40.07
N PRO A 221 27.00 20.39 40.31
CA PRO A 221 26.71 19.16 39.60
C PRO A 221 25.94 19.49 38.33
N ILE A 222 26.61 19.27 37.21
CA ILE A 222 25.98 19.09 35.90
C ILE A 222 24.97 17.94 36.02
N SER A 223 23.69 18.28 35.94
CA SER A 223 22.60 17.33 35.83
C SER A 223 22.71 16.58 34.50
N LYS A 224 23.11 15.30 34.54
CA LYS A 224 22.79 14.33 33.49
C LYS A 224 21.30 13.98 33.62
N GLY A 225 20.46 14.76 32.95
CA GLY A 225 19.08 14.39 32.65
C GLY A 225 19.06 13.31 31.58
N MET A 226 18.60 12.12 31.95
CA MET A 226 18.25 11.02 31.06
C MET A 226 16.98 11.41 30.29
N ASP A 227 17.13 11.85 29.04
CA ASP A 227 16.00 12.24 28.20
C ASP A 227 15.30 10.99 27.64
N THR A 228 14.07 10.77 28.08
CA THR A 228 13.24 9.58 27.81
C THR A 228 12.16 9.88 26.77
N THR A 229 12.48 10.49 25.63
CA THR A 229 11.51 10.63 24.51
C THR A 229 12.16 10.66 23.12
N ARG A 230 12.89 9.60 22.73
CA ARG A 230 13.24 9.44 21.29
C ARG A 230 12.09 8.74 20.55
N GLN A 231 11.27 9.53 19.86
CA GLN A 231 10.29 9.00 18.90
C GLN A 231 11.02 8.27 17.75
N PRO A 232 10.50 7.12 17.28
CA PRO A 232 11.13 6.37 16.21
C PRO A 232 11.08 7.15 14.88
N LEU A 233 12.16 7.11 14.11
CA LEU A 233 12.27 7.79 12.82
C LEU A 233 11.63 6.96 11.69
N CYS A 234 10.88 7.63 10.82
CA CYS A 234 10.38 7.04 9.59
C CYS A 234 11.53 6.77 8.62
N HIS A 235 11.64 5.53 8.11
CA HIS A 235 12.73 5.16 7.19
C HIS A 235 12.55 5.67 5.75
N ILE A 236 11.42 6.31 5.43
CA ILE A 236 11.17 6.92 4.10
C ILE A 236 11.47 8.42 4.15
N CYS A 237 10.82 9.18 5.03
CA CYS A 237 10.99 10.64 5.10
C CYS A 237 12.09 11.10 6.07
N MET A 238 12.63 10.19 6.90
CA MET A 238 13.64 10.48 7.93
C MET A 238 13.22 11.48 9.02
N CYS A 239 11.93 11.79 9.12
CA CYS A 239 11.35 12.58 10.22
C CYS A 239 10.89 11.66 11.38
N PRO A 240 10.67 12.20 12.60
CA PRO A 240 9.95 11.49 13.65
C PRO A 240 8.62 10.94 13.11
N ALA A 241 8.33 9.66 13.35
CA ALA A 241 7.22 8.99 12.70
C ALA A 241 5.86 9.47 13.26
N GLU A 242 5.15 10.26 12.47
CA GLU A 242 3.74 10.59 12.70
C GLU A 242 2.84 9.44 12.23
N CYS A 243 1.94 8.97 13.08
CA CYS A 243 1.11 7.78 12.83
C CYS A 243 1.95 6.55 12.41
N ALA A 244 2.86 6.15 13.30
CA ALA A 244 3.84 5.11 13.05
C ALA A 244 3.20 3.74 12.73
N THR A 245 3.71 3.10 11.68
CA THR A 245 3.40 1.70 11.35
C THR A 245 4.70 0.93 11.17
N ALA A 246 4.73 -0.29 11.68
CA ALA A 246 5.88 -1.17 11.59
C ALA A 246 5.59 -2.29 10.61
N THR A 247 6.51 -2.51 9.69
CA THR A 247 6.50 -3.72 8.86
C THR A 247 6.90 -4.95 9.70
N PRO A 248 6.57 -6.18 9.28
CA PRO A 248 6.99 -7.40 9.98
C PRO A 248 8.51 -7.56 10.14
N CYS A 249 9.31 -6.81 9.37
CA CYS A 249 10.77 -6.76 9.53
C CYS A 249 11.26 -5.74 10.57
N GLY A 250 10.35 -5.04 11.26
CA GLY A 250 10.64 -4.15 12.39
C GLY A 250 10.97 -2.71 12.01
N HIS A 251 11.01 -2.36 10.72
CA HIS A 251 11.21 -0.97 10.30
C HIS A 251 9.93 -0.17 10.49
N VAL A 252 10.09 1.05 11.02
CA VAL A 252 9.02 2.00 11.33
C VAL A 252 8.93 3.06 10.23
N PHE A 253 7.69 3.33 9.80
CA PHE A 253 7.35 4.29 8.75
C PHE A 253 6.18 5.15 9.22
N CYS A 254 6.04 6.35 8.67
CA CYS A 254 4.75 7.04 8.70
C CYS A 254 3.74 6.22 7.88
N TRP A 255 2.51 6.07 8.37
CA TRP A 255 1.46 5.35 7.65
C TRP A 255 1.28 5.87 6.22
N GLU A 256 1.28 7.19 6.03
CA GLU A 256 1.14 7.80 4.70
C GLU A 256 2.33 7.53 3.79
N CYS A 257 3.55 7.53 4.32
CA CYS A 257 4.76 7.25 3.54
C CYS A 257 4.74 5.82 3.00
N ILE A 258 4.40 4.83 3.84
CA ILE A 258 4.36 3.44 3.41
C ILE A 258 3.12 3.13 2.57
N ALA A 259 1.98 3.75 2.85
CA ALA A 259 0.77 3.60 2.04
C ALA A 259 0.99 4.19 0.65
N SER A 260 1.63 5.36 0.54
CA SER A 260 2.02 5.95 -0.75
C SER A 260 3.02 5.07 -1.48
N TRP A 261 4.04 4.55 -0.79
CA TRP A 261 5.00 3.61 -1.39
C TRP A 261 4.35 2.30 -1.85
N ALA A 262 3.39 1.78 -1.08
CA ALA A 262 2.61 0.59 -1.44
C ALA A 262 1.61 0.87 -2.57
N ALA A 263 1.05 2.08 -2.65
CA ALA A 263 0.18 2.53 -3.73
C ALA A 263 0.94 2.72 -5.05
N ILE A 264 2.20 3.17 -4.99
CA ILE A 264 3.11 3.28 -6.15
C ILE A 264 3.29 1.92 -6.86
N LYS A 265 3.08 0.78 -6.18
CA LYS A 265 3.16 -0.55 -6.80
C LYS A 265 2.02 -0.90 -7.77
N VAL A 266 0.96 -0.10 -7.86
CA VAL A 266 -0.26 -0.45 -8.63
C VAL A 266 -0.36 0.28 -9.99
N ALA A 267 0.40 1.36 -10.21
CA ALA A 267 0.37 2.14 -11.47
C ALA A 267 1.53 1.87 -12.45
N ALA A 268 2.42 0.92 -12.12
CA ALA A 268 3.79 0.92 -12.61
C ALA A 268 4.07 0.13 -13.90
N ALA A 269 3.20 0.12 -14.92
CA ALA A 269 3.56 -0.56 -16.17
C ALA A 269 4.70 0.17 -16.92
N ALA A 270 4.52 1.46 -17.23
CA ALA A 270 5.53 2.30 -17.90
C ALA A 270 6.79 2.55 -17.07
N ARG A 271 6.68 2.55 -15.73
CA ARG A 271 7.86 2.67 -14.83
C ARG A 271 8.81 1.47 -14.88
N PHE A 272 8.32 0.29 -15.25
CA PHE A 272 9.15 -0.91 -15.38
C PHE A 272 9.64 -1.13 -16.82
N ASN A 273 8.99 -0.52 -17.81
CA ASN A 273 9.41 -0.60 -19.20
C ASN A 273 9.35 0.78 -19.88
N ALA A 274 10.52 1.40 -20.03
CA ALA A 274 10.68 2.69 -20.70
C ALA A 274 10.37 2.64 -22.21
N GLU A 275 10.20 1.45 -22.79
CA GLU A 275 9.77 1.26 -24.18
C GLU A 275 8.25 1.39 -24.35
N ILE A 276 7.47 1.47 -23.25
CA ILE A 276 6.04 1.74 -23.35
C ILE A 276 5.85 3.20 -23.74
N ALA A 277 5.28 3.42 -24.92
CA ALA A 277 4.90 4.74 -25.39
C ALA A 277 3.84 5.39 -24.48
N GLU A 278 3.82 6.72 -24.48
CA GLU A 278 2.82 7.50 -23.75
C GLU A 278 1.40 7.18 -24.24
N GLY A 279 0.45 7.16 -23.31
CA GLY A 279 -0.97 7.08 -23.65
C GLY A 279 -1.48 8.45 -24.06
N CYS A 280 -2.34 8.52 -25.07
CA CYS A 280 -2.99 9.77 -25.46
C CYS A 280 -4.50 9.56 -25.61
N ALA A 281 -5.28 10.57 -25.23
CA ALA A 281 -6.71 10.60 -25.48
C ALA A 281 -7.15 12.02 -25.80
N LEU A 282 -8.02 12.16 -26.81
CA LEU A 282 -8.77 13.38 -27.01
C LEU A 282 -10.12 13.25 -26.32
N VAL A 283 -10.42 14.19 -25.43
CA VAL A 283 -11.71 14.23 -24.75
C VAL A 283 -12.45 15.49 -25.13
N VAL A 284 -13.74 15.32 -25.44
CA VAL A 284 -14.66 16.39 -25.84
C VAL A 284 -15.69 16.56 -24.74
N GLY A 285 -15.71 17.74 -24.13
CA GLY A 285 -16.78 18.14 -23.23
C GLY A 285 -18.05 18.44 -24.01
N THR A 286 -19.12 17.70 -23.69
CA THR A 286 -20.47 17.91 -24.24
C THR A 286 -21.14 19.12 -23.61
N ASP A 287 -22.28 19.52 -24.18
CA ASP A 287 -23.08 20.63 -23.66
C ASP A 287 -23.91 20.28 -22.41
N GLN A 288 -24.06 19.00 -22.09
CA GLN A 288 -24.70 18.49 -20.86
C GLN A 288 -23.73 18.43 -19.67
N GLY A 289 -24.25 18.56 -18.45
CA GLY A 289 -23.47 18.53 -17.22
C GLY A 289 -24.31 18.44 -15.94
N LEU A 290 -23.66 18.80 -14.83
CA LEU A 290 -24.28 18.95 -13.51
C LEU A 290 -24.13 20.40 -13.08
N TYR A 291 -25.22 21.00 -12.60
CA TYR A 291 -25.26 22.41 -12.25
C TYR A 291 -25.72 22.58 -10.81
N ALA A 292 -24.90 23.24 -10.01
CA ALA A 292 -25.18 23.44 -8.60
C ALA A 292 -25.00 24.90 -8.17
N ARG A 293 -25.77 25.28 -7.15
CA ARG A 293 -25.55 26.50 -6.36
C ARG A 293 -24.93 26.08 -5.04
N ALA A 294 -23.96 26.85 -4.58
CA ALA A 294 -23.28 26.57 -3.32
C ALA A 294 -23.33 27.81 -2.43
N ARG A 295 -23.50 27.62 -1.13
CA ARG A 295 -23.42 28.67 -0.11
C ARG A 295 -22.69 28.19 1.13
N LYS A 296 -22.06 29.11 1.85
CA LYS A 296 -21.50 28.81 3.18
C LYS A 296 -22.65 28.53 4.15
N LEU A 297 -22.45 27.56 5.02
CA LEU A 297 -23.37 27.15 6.05
C LEU A 297 -22.68 27.34 7.41
N ASP A 298 -23.16 28.34 8.15
CA ASP A 298 -22.74 28.57 9.53
C ASP A 298 -23.72 27.88 10.46
N THR A 299 -23.27 26.81 11.11
CA THR A 299 -24.07 26.12 12.15
C THR A 299 -23.85 26.78 13.50
N GLN A 300 -24.91 26.89 14.31
CA GLN A 300 -24.87 27.51 15.64
C GLN A 300 -23.90 26.80 16.61
N ASP A 301 -23.64 25.51 16.39
CA ASP A 301 -22.75 24.68 17.23
C ASP A 301 -21.29 24.66 16.76
N GLY A 302 -20.93 25.41 15.71
CA GLY A 302 -19.58 25.42 15.12
C GLY A 302 -19.21 24.15 14.33
N LEU A 303 -20.17 23.24 14.10
CA LEU A 303 -20.01 22.03 13.32
C LEU A 303 -19.76 22.35 11.83
N ARG A 304 -18.80 21.65 11.23
CA ARG A 304 -18.46 21.84 9.81
C ARG A 304 -19.25 20.84 8.97
N LEU A 305 -20.50 21.18 8.66
CA LEU A 305 -21.38 20.27 7.91
C LEU A 305 -21.38 20.57 6.41
N LEU A 306 -21.36 19.54 5.57
CA LEU A 306 -21.70 19.61 4.16
C LEU A 306 -23.12 19.07 3.94
N ARG A 307 -24.04 19.93 3.51
CA ARG A 307 -25.39 19.52 3.08
C ARG A 307 -25.47 19.49 1.56
N PHE A 308 -25.70 18.32 0.98
CA PHE A 308 -25.90 18.15 -0.45
C PHE A 308 -27.37 17.87 -0.76
N LYS A 309 -27.92 18.55 -1.77
CA LYS A 309 -29.27 18.30 -2.31
C LYS A 309 -29.16 18.02 -3.81
N GLY A 310 -29.72 16.90 -4.24
CA GLY A 310 -29.84 16.50 -5.64
C GLY A 310 -31.16 16.97 -6.27
N PRO A 311 -31.27 16.89 -7.60
CA PRO A 311 -32.45 17.34 -8.34
C PRO A 311 -33.71 16.52 -8.02
N ASP A 312 -33.55 15.25 -7.64
CA ASP A 312 -34.65 14.34 -7.30
C ASP A 312 -35.16 14.52 -5.85
N GLY A 313 -34.71 15.57 -5.15
CA GLY A 313 -35.00 15.80 -3.72
C GLY A 313 -34.22 14.89 -2.77
N THR A 314 -33.38 13.98 -3.30
CA THR A 314 -32.43 13.19 -2.51
C THR A 314 -31.33 14.09 -1.97
N GLY A 315 -30.86 13.85 -0.75
CA GLY A 315 -29.80 14.64 -0.16
C GLY A 315 -29.06 13.90 0.92
N CYS A 316 -27.89 14.40 1.27
CA CYS A 316 -27.12 13.91 2.41
C CYS A 316 -26.58 15.09 3.22
N GLU A 317 -26.35 14.82 4.49
CA GLU A 317 -25.62 15.72 5.39
C GLU A 317 -24.42 14.94 5.90
N LEU A 318 -23.23 15.51 5.73
CA LEU A 318 -21.95 14.89 6.08
C LEU A 318 -21.19 15.83 7.00
N ASP A 319 -20.73 15.32 8.13
CA ASP A 319 -19.83 16.05 9.01
C ASP A 319 -18.40 15.99 8.45
N LEU A 320 -17.80 17.15 8.20
CA LEU A 320 -16.45 17.28 7.68
C LEU A 320 -15.38 16.93 8.71
N ASP A 321 -15.70 16.96 10.01
CA ASP A 321 -14.79 16.57 11.08
C ASP A 321 -14.90 15.07 11.43
N ASP A 322 -16.01 14.40 11.08
CA ASP A 322 -16.16 12.94 11.23
C ASP A 322 -15.53 12.16 10.07
N VAL A 323 -14.21 12.05 10.11
CA VAL A 323 -13.41 11.31 9.12
C VAL A 323 -13.79 9.81 9.08
N ALA A 324 -14.29 9.24 10.17
CA ALA A 324 -14.68 7.84 10.21
C ALA A 324 -15.95 7.60 9.40
N ASN A 325 -16.98 8.45 9.61
CA ASN A 325 -18.21 8.42 8.84
C ASN A 325 -17.96 8.70 7.35
N LEU A 326 -17.15 9.72 7.01
CA LEU A 326 -16.80 10.01 5.62
C LEU A 326 -16.16 8.80 4.92
N ARG A 327 -15.27 8.07 5.60
CA ARG A 327 -14.67 6.82 5.05
C ARG A 327 -15.67 5.70 4.89
N GLU A 328 -16.64 5.57 5.80
CA GLU A 328 -17.69 4.57 5.71
C GLU A 328 -18.61 4.85 4.51
N VAL A 329 -19.08 6.10 4.39
CA VAL A 329 -19.92 6.54 3.27
C VAL A 329 -19.17 6.41 1.94
N ALA A 330 -17.90 6.77 1.88
CA ALA A 330 -17.08 6.63 0.68
C ALA A 330 -16.94 5.17 0.21
N LYS A 331 -16.97 4.20 1.15
CA LYS A 331 -16.93 2.77 0.82
C LYS A 331 -18.29 2.17 0.47
N SER A 332 -19.37 2.92 0.66
CA SER A 332 -20.71 2.47 0.29
C SER A 332 -20.89 2.41 -1.22
N SER A 333 -21.92 1.70 -1.68
CA SER A 333 -22.37 1.71 -3.09
C SER A 333 -23.31 2.88 -3.39
N SER A 334 -23.46 3.82 -2.46
CA SER A 334 -24.36 4.96 -2.59
C SER A 334 -23.83 5.99 -3.59
N TYR A 335 -24.75 6.73 -4.21
CA TYR A 335 -24.42 7.91 -5.01
C TYR A 335 -23.58 8.94 -4.20
N PHE A 336 -23.82 9.03 -2.89
CA PHE A 336 -23.10 9.96 -2.01
C PHE A 336 -21.67 9.52 -1.69
N ALA A 337 -21.25 8.31 -2.07
CA ALA A 337 -19.90 7.83 -1.85
C ALA A 337 -18.85 8.72 -2.54
N TYR A 338 -19.17 9.23 -3.74
CA TYR A 338 -18.29 10.14 -4.49
C TYR A 338 -18.09 11.48 -3.80
N ILE A 339 -19.15 12.00 -3.17
CA ILE A 339 -19.11 13.24 -2.38
C ILE A 339 -18.20 13.00 -1.16
N ALA A 340 -18.48 11.97 -0.37
CA ALA A 340 -17.70 11.65 0.83
C ALA A 340 -16.22 11.38 0.51
N GLY A 341 -15.93 10.67 -0.59
CA GLY A 341 -14.57 10.42 -1.06
C GLY A 341 -13.83 11.71 -1.42
N SER A 342 -14.50 12.64 -2.11
CA SER A 342 -13.95 13.94 -2.48
C SER A 342 -13.69 14.83 -1.27
N LEU A 343 -14.61 14.85 -0.29
CA LEU A 343 -14.44 15.57 0.96
C LEU A 343 -13.28 15.03 1.79
N LEU A 344 -13.16 13.70 1.87
CA LEU A 344 -12.08 13.03 2.58
C LEU A 344 -10.71 13.42 2.00
N GLU A 345 -10.60 13.51 0.68
CA GLU A 345 -9.36 13.93 0.04
C GLU A 345 -9.08 15.42 0.21
N LEU A 346 -10.09 16.27 -0.02
CA LEU A 346 -9.96 17.72 0.16
C LEU A 346 -9.54 18.07 1.60
N GLY A 347 -10.10 17.39 2.60
CA GLY A 347 -9.84 17.60 4.02
C GLY A 347 -8.39 17.30 4.46
N LYS A 348 -7.63 16.52 3.67
CA LYS A 348 -6.20 16.30 3.93
C LYS A 348 -5.34 17.53 3.62
N HIS A 349 -5.81 18.37 2.71
CA HIS A 349 -5.06 19.51 2.19
C HIS A 349 -5.62 20.85 2.66
N PHE A 350 -6.93 20.93 2.89
CA PHE A 350 -7.63 22.18 3.21
C PHE A 350 -8.62 22.01 4.35
N ARG A 351 -8.70 23.04 5.19
CA ARG A 351 -9.71 23.13 6.24
C ARG A 351 -10.79 24.14 5.84
N VAL A 352 -11.88 23.65 5.28
CA VAL A 352 -13.03 24.46 4.80
C VAL A 352 -14.14 24.55 5.84
N GLY A 353 -14.91 25.63 5.89
CA GLY A 353 -16.11 25.71 6.75
C GLY A 353 -17.24 24.78 6.27
N GLY A 354 -18.41 24.86 6.93
CA GLY A 354 -19.61 24.16 6.48
C GLY A 354 -20.19 24.76 5.20
N ALA A 355 -20.76 23.93 4.32
CA ALA A 355 -21.34 24.39 3.05
C ALA A 355 -22.63 23.65 2.69
N GLU A 356 -23.51 24.32 1.98
CA GLU A 356 -24.68 23.72 1.35
C GLU A 356 -24.51 23.78 -0.17
N ILE A 357 -24.62 22.63 -0.83
CA ILE A 357 -24.52 22.46 -2.27
C ILE A 357 -25.86 21.91 -2.77
N GLU A 358 -26.54 22.69 -3.61
CA GLU A 358 -27.81 22.32 -4.24
C GLU A 358 -27.58 22.11 -5.72
N ASN A 359 -27.54 20.84 -6.15
CA ASN A 359 -27.58 20.45 -7.55
C ASN A 359 -29.01 20.58 -8.07
N TYR A 360 -29.27 21.64 -8.83
CA TYR A 360 -30.60 22.01 -9.32
C TYR A 360 -30.89 21.48 -10.73
N LEU A 361 -29.88 21.04 -11.48
CA LEU A 361 -30.04 20.49 -12.83
C LEU A 361 -28.94 19.47 -13.11
N SER A 362 -29.35 18.27 -13.53
CA SER A 362 -28.49 17.23 -14.10
C SER A 362 -29.11 16.77 -15.42
N ASP A 363 -28.57 17.20 -16.55
CA ASP A 363 -28.97 16.75 -17.88
C ASP A 363 -27.99 15.72 -18.48
N LEU A 364 -26.90 15.42 -17.77
CA LEU A 364 -25.94 14.38 -18.10
C LEU A 364 -26.49 12.96 -17.77
N PRO A 365 -26.55 12.03 -18.74
CA PRO A 365 -27.00 10.66 -18.49
C PRO A 365 -26.12 9.89 -17.51
N ILE A 366 -26.74 9.36 -16.44
CA ILE A 366 -26.04 8.66 -15.36
C ILE A 366 -25.69 7.22 -15.77
N ARG A 367 -24.45 6.78 -15.45
CA ARG A 367 -23.96 5.39 -15.66
C ARG A 367 -23.97 4.94 -17.13
N LYS A 368 -23.88 5.86 -18.08
CA LYS A 368 -23.84 5.58 -19.53
C LYS A 368 -22.46 5.73 -20.16
N GLY A 369 -21.40 5.82 -19.34
CA GLY A 369 -20.03 6.02 -19.83
C GLY A 369 -19.71 7.47 -20.17
N LEU A 370 -20.49 8.42 -19.64
CA LEU A 370 -20.31 9.88 -19.81
C LEU A 370 -19.75 10.54 -18.53
N SER A 371 -18.88 9.84 -17.80
CA SER A 371 -18.13 10.40 -16.66
C SER A 371 -19.00 11.05 -15.55
N SER A 372 -20.20 10.52 -15.31
CA SER A 372 -21.14 11.08 -14.33
C SER A 372 -20.63 11.05 -12.87
N SER A 373 -19.79 10.08 -12.51
CA SER A 373 -19.16 9.99 -11.18
C SER A 373 -18.04 11.03 -11.01
N ALA A 374 -17.17 11.18 -11.99
CA ALA A 374 -16.13 12.21 -11.97
C ALA A 374 -16.76 13.62 -11.94
N SER A 375 -17.88 13.82 -12.65
CA SER A 375 -18.59 15.10 -12.67
C SER A 375 -19.09 15.51 -11.28
N ILE A 376 -19.63 14.59 -10.47
CA ILE A 376 -20.05 14.91 -9.10
C ILE A 376 -18.85 15.18 -8.18
N CYS A 377 -17.76 14.44 -8.31
CA CYS A 377 -16.53 14.70 -7.55
C CYS A 377 -15.99 16.10 -7.84
N VAL A 378 -15.84 16.45 -9.13
CA VAL A 378 -15.36 17.77 -9.57
C VAL A 378 -16.32 18.87 -9.13
N LEU A 379 -17.64 18.66 -9.22
CA LEU A 379 -18.64 19.65 -8.79
C LEU A 379 -18.48 20.00 -7.31
N VAL A 380 -18.33 19.01 -6.43
CA VAL A 380 -18.17 19.22 -4.99
C VAL A 380 -16.86 19.96 -4.70
N VAL A 381 -15.75 19.51 -5.28
CA VAL A 381 -14.43 20.13 -5.08
C VAL A 381 -14.44 21.58 -5.60
N ARG A 382 -15.01 21.81 -6.78
CA ARG A 382 -15.13 23.14 -7.40
C ARG A 382 -16.00 24.09 -6.57
N ALA A 383 -17.14 23.61 -6.08
CA ALA A 383 -18.01 24.40 -5.22
C ALA A 383 -17.26 24.88 -3.97
N LEU A 384 -16.52 23.98 -3.31
CA LEU A 384 -15.74 24.33 -2.12
C LEU A 384 -14.53 25.21 -2.45
N ASN A 385 -13.85 24.97 -3.58
CA ASN A 385 -12.77 25.81 -4.08
C ASN A 385 -13.23 27.26 -4.28
N GLN A 386 -14.38 27.45 -4.92
CA GLN A 386 -14.96 28.77 -5.16
C GLN A 386 -15.51 29.42 -3.88
N LEU A 387 -16.18 28.67 -3.01
CA LEU A 387 -16.74 29.20 -1.77
C LEU A 387 -15.68 29.66 -0.78
N TYR A 388 -14.60 28.92 -0.64
CA TYR A 388 -13.53 29.17 0.34
C TYR A 388 -12.26 29.75 -0.25
N ASP A 389 -12.27 30.04 -1.56
CA ASP A 389 -11.13 30.62 -2.28
C ASP A 389 -9.83 29.84 -2.05
N LEU A 390 -9.88 28.52 -2.23
CA LEU A 390 -8.76 27.60 -1.92
C LEU A 390 -7.57 27.73 -2.88
N LYS A 391 -7.70 28.56 -3.92
CA LYS A 391 -6.69 28.77 -4.98
C LYS A 391 -6.30 27.49 -5.71
N LEU A 392 -7.18 26.49 -5.74
CA LEU A 392 -6.96 25.29 -6.56
C LEU A 392 -7.09 25.65 -8.05
N THR A 393 -6.12 25.22 -8.83
CA THR A 393 -6.21 25.22 -10.31
C THR A 393 -7.19 24.14 -10.76
N VAL A 394 -7.63 24.19 -12.03
CA VAL A 394 -8.47 23.13 -12.61
C VAL A 394 -7.81 21.75 -12.47
N HIS A 395 -6.49 21.66 -12.67
CA HIS A 395 -5.73 20.44 -12.41
C HIS A 395 -5.75 20.00 -10.94
N GLY A 396 -5.69 20.95 -10.00
CA GLY A 396 -5.83 20.66 -8.58
C GLY A 396 -7.22 20.10 -8.25
N GLU A 397 -8.28 20.65 -8.85
CA GLU A 397 -9.64 20.11 -8.72
C GLU A 397 -9.73 18.68 -9.25
N MET A 398 -9.15 18.43 -10.44
CA MET A 398 -9.10 17.09 -11.06
C MET A 398 -8.38 16.07 -10.19
N ASP A 399 -7.24 16.44 -9.58
CA ASP A 399 -6.43 15.51 -8.80
C ASP A 399 -7.12 15.13 -7.48
N ILE A 400 -7.72 16.10 -6.79
CA ILE A 400 -8.51 15.84 -5.58
C ILE A 400 -9.75 14.99 -5.91
N ALA A 401 -10.44 15.31 -7.00
CA ALA A 401 -11.59 14.53 -7.47
C ALA A 401 -11.21 13.08 -7.81
N TYR A 402 -10.12 12.87 -8.55
CA TYR A 402 -9.62 11.55 -8.91
C TYR A 402 -9.28 10.70 -7.68
N ARG A 403 -8.48 11.26 -6.75
CA ARG A 403 -8.11 10.55 -5.53
C ARG A 403 -9.32 10.27 -4.64
N GLY A 404 -10.27 11.21 -4.58
CA GLY A 404 -11.56 11.02 -3.92
C GLY A 404 -12.36 9.86 -4.52
N GLU A 405 -12.37 9.73 -5.84
CA GLU A 405 -13.06 8.65 -6.55
C GLU A 405 -12.40 7.28 -6.31
N ILE A 406 -11.06 7.21 -6.26
CA ILE A 406 -10.32 5.97 -5.92
C ILE A 406 -10.62 5.48 -4.50
N ASN A 407 -11.00 6.38 -3.58
CA ASN A 407 -11.41 6.00 -2.23
C ASN A 407 -12.77 5.27 -2.22
N THR A 408 -13.49 5.25 -3.35
CA THR A 408 -14.75 4.54 -3.53
C THR A 408 -14.56 3.14 -4.12
N PRO A 409 -15.58 2.25 -4.07
CA PRO A 409 -15.51 0.95 -4.74
C PRO A 409 -15.37 1.06 -6.27
N SER A 410 -15.74 2.20 -6.85
CA SER A 410 -15.65 2.50 -8.28
C SER A 410 -14.21 2.83 -8.66
N ARG A 411 -13.41 1.80 -8.97
CA ARG A 411 -12.04 2.01 -9.48
C ARG A 411 -12.10 2.54 -10.91
N CYS A 412 -11.88 3.84 -11.10
CA CYS A 412 -11.86 4.51 -12.40
C CYS A 412 -10.43 4.84 -12.87
N GLY A 413 -10.29 5.15 -14.16
CA GLY A 413 -9.07 5.77 -14.70
C GLY A 413 -9.03 7.28 -14.43
N ARG A 414 -7.96 7.94 -14.87
CA ARG A 414 -7.76 9.41 -14.76
C ARG A 414 -8.40 10.22 -15.90
N LEU A 415 -8.98 9.54 -16.88
CA LEU A 415 -9.55 10.15 -18.08
C LEU A 415 -10.80 10.97 -17.73
N ASP A 416 -11.66 10.43 -16.88
CA ASP A 416 -12.98 10.98 -16.60
C ASP A 416 -12.95 12.34 -15.90
N GLN A 417 -11.86 12.71 -15.24
CA GLN A 417 -11.75 13.98 -14.53
C GLN A 417 -11.57 15.18 -15.47
N CYS A 418 -11.35 14.94 -16.77
CA CYS A 418 -11.35 15.99 -17.80
C CYS A 418 -12.63 16.83 -17.85
N VAL A 419 -13.73 16.33 -17.28
CA VAL A 419 -14.99 17.06 -17.08
C VAL A 419 -14.79 18.39 -16.35
N ALA A 420 -13.68 18.53 -15.61
CA ALA A 420 -13.28 19.79 -15.01
C ALA A 420 -13.05 20.91 -16.04
N PHE A 421 -12.67 20.61 -17.27
CA PHE A 421 -12.49 21.62 -18.32
C PHE A 421 -13.81 22.11 -18.93
N GLY A 422 -14.94 21.47 -18.61
CA GLY A 422 -16.26 21.85 -19.14
C GLY A 422 -16.36 21.58 -20.65
N GLN A 423 -17.04 22.46 -21.38
CA GLN A 423 -17.25 22.40 -22.83
C GLN A 423 -15.96 22.75 -23.62
N ALA A 424 -14.93 21.93 -23.46
CA ALA A 424 -13.65 22.09 -24.13
C ALA A 424 -13.21 20.77 -24.78
N VAL A 425 -12.38 20.88 -25.83
CA VAL A 425 -11.64 19.74 -26.35
C VAL A 425 -10.25 19.76 -25.76
N THR A 426 -9.88 18.66 -25.12
CA THR A 426 -8.61 18.55 -24.41
C THR A 426 -7.90 17.29 -24.84
N LYS A 427 -6.66 17.45 -25.31
CA LYS A 427 -5.71 16.34 -25.48
C LYS A 427 -5.11 16.03 -24.11
N MET A 428 -5.26 14.79 -23.67
CA MET A 428 -4.70 14.30 -22.41
C MET A 428 -3.59 13.30 -22.74
N ILE A 429 -2.40 13.53 -22.21
CA ILE A 429 -1.24 12.67 -22.39
C ILE A 429 -0.90 12.05 -21.04
N PHE A 430 -0.77 10.73 -21.03
CA PHE A 430 -0.54 9.91 -19.87
C PHE A 430 0.83 9.27 -19.99
N ASP A 431 1.80 9.80 -19.25
CA ASP A 431 3.12 9.21 -19.10
C ASP A 431 3.27 8.66 -17.68
N ALA A 432 3.06 7.35 -17.54
CA ALA A 432 3.02 6.67 -16.24
C ALA A 432 2.04 7.33 -15.25
N ASP A 433 2.55 8.07 -14.27
CA ASP A 433 1.77 8.79 -13.26
C ASP A 433 1.56 10.28 -13.60
N LEU A 434 2.27 10.78 -14.62
CA LEU A 434 2.16 12.15 -15.07
C LEU A 434 1.00 12.27 -16.05
N LEU A 435 0.17 13.27 -15.79
CA LEU A 435 -0.91 13.67 -16.69
C LEU A 435 -0.59 15.09 -17.16
N SER A 436 -0.37 15.25 -18.46
CA SER A 436 -0.33 16.56 -19.10
C SER A 436 -1.58 16.75 -19.96
N THR A 437 -2.00 17.99 -20.12
CA THR A 437 -3.18 18.32 -20.92
C THR A 437 -2.90 19.51 -21.82
N GLU A 438 -3.35 19.44 -23.05
CA GLU A 438 -3.24 20.49 -24.04
C GLU A 438 -4.64 20.84 -24.56
N PRO A 439 -5.08 22.10 -24.45
CA PRO A 439 -6.36 22.51 -25.03
C PRO A 439 -6.25 22.46 -26.56
N VAL A 440 -7.23 21.82 -27.21
CA VAL A 440 -7.32 21.75 -28.66
C VAL A 440 -8.32 22.79 -29.13
N ARG A 441 -7.84 23.74 -29.94
CA ARG A 441 -8.71 24.71 -30.58
C ARG A 441 -9.59 23.99 -31.59
N VAL A 442 -10.89 24.30 -31.57
CA VAL A 442 -11.84 23.77 -32.54
C VAL A 442 -12.19 24.85 -33.56
N GLY A 443 -12.00 24.57 -34.85
CA GLY A 443 -12.24 25.51 -35.95
C GLY A 443 -13.70 25.65 -36.38
N ALA A 444 -14.53 24.64 -36.11
CA ALA A 444 -15.95 24.57 -36.49
C ALA A 444 -16.79 23.81 -35.44
N PRO A 445 -18.09 24.11 -35.28
CA PRO A 445 -18.95 23.36 -34.36
C PRO A 445 -19.00 21.86 -34.71
N ILE A 446 -18.95 21.01 -33.68
CA ILE A 446 -19.01 19.55 -33.80
C ILE A 446 -20.34 19.08 -33.27
N TYR A 447 -21.11 18.41 -34.11
CA TYR A 447 -22.40 17.83 -33.75
C TYR A 447 -22.21 16.34 -33.48
N LEU A 448 -22.40 15.93 -32.23
CA LEU A 448 -22.25 14.54 -31.80
C LEU A 448 -23.63 13.89 -31.63
N VAL A 449 -23.77 12.68 -32.14
CA VAL A 449 -24.91 11.80 -31.84
C VAL A 449 -24.41 10.70 -30.92
N VAL A 450 -24.85 10.74 -29.66
CA VAL A 450 -24.49 9.72 -28.66
C VAL A 450 -25.58 8.66 -28.64
N VAL A 451 -25.21 7.39 -28.85
CA VAL A 451 -26.14 6.26 -28.87
C VAL A 451 -25.90 5.36 -27.67
N ASP A 452 -26.93 5.19 -26.82
CA ASP A 452 -26.92 4.18 -25.75
C ASP A 452 -27.24 2.82 -26.34
N LEU A 453 -26.22 1.95 -26.43
CA LEU A 453 -26.35 0.59 -26.94
C LEU A 453 -27.22 -0.32 -26.05
N CYS A 454 -27.62 0.13 -24.86
CA CYS A 454 -28.37 -0.65 -23.87
C CYS A 454 -27.70 -2.00 -23.54
N ALA A 455 -26.37 -2.07 -23.69
CA ALA A 455 -25.55 -3.24 -23.47
C ALA A 455 -24.73 -3.11 -22.17
N GLN A 456 -24.26 -4.23 -21.65
CA GLN A 456 -23.37 -4.27 -20.48
C GLN A 456 -21.95 -4.66 -20.90
N LYS A 457 -20.95 -4.05 -20.26
CA LYS A 457 -19.54 -4.42 -20.41
C LYS A 457 -18.96 -4.86 -19.07
N SER A 458 -18.07 -5.84 -19.08
CA SER A 458 -17.28 -6.20 -17.91
C SER A 458 -16.00 -5.38 -17.85
N THR A 459 -16.07 -4.19 -17.26
CA THR A 459 -14.90 -3.32 -17.06
C THR A 459 -13.75 -4.07 -16.36
N MET A 460 -14.10 -4.96 -15.42
CA MET A 460 -13.11 -5.78 -14.69
C MET A 460 -12.35 -6.75 -15.60
N GLU A 461 -13.01 -7.38 -16.57
CA GLU A 461 -12.36 -8.29 -17.51
C GLU A 461 -11.47 -7.54 -18.49
N ILE A 462 -11.93 -6.38 -19.00
CA ILE A 462 -11.14 -5.51 -19.88
C ILE A 462 -9.85 -5.08 -19.16
N LEU A 463 -9.98 -4.55 -17.94
CA LEU A 463 -8.82 -4.13 -17.14
C LEU A 463 -7.89 -5.29 -16.82
N LYS A 464 -8.43 -6.47 -16.49
CA LYS A 464 -7.63 -7.68 -16.25
C LYS A 464 -6.87 -8.13 -17.51
N GLY A 465 -7.47 -7.99 -18.69
CA GLY A 465 -6.83 -8.27 -19.98
C GLY A 465 -5.68 -7.31 -20.25
N LEU A 466 -5.92 -6.00 -20.12
CA LEU A 466 -4.90 -4.96 -20.30
C LEU A 466 -3.75 -5.11 -19.31
N GLN A 467 -4.04 -5.28 -18.01
CA GLN A 467 -3.01 -5.51 -16.98
C GLN A 467 -2.19 -6.78 -17.20
N LYS A 468 -2.77 -7.77 -17.88
CA LYS A 468 -2.10 -9.03 -18.20
C LYS A 468 -1.13 -8.87 -19.39
N ALA A 469 -1.40 -7.95 -20.31
CA ALA A 469 -0.60 -7.67 -21.50
C ALA A 469 0.58 -6.70 -21.24
N TYR A 470 0.50 -5.90 -20.19
CA TYR A 470 1.56 -4.98 -19.75
C TYR A 470 2.32 -5.52 -18.52
N PRO A 471 3.56 -5.08 -18.25
CA PRO A 471 4.36 -4.11 -19.00
C PRO A 471 5.19 -4.69 -20.15
N TYR A 472 5.33 -6.01 -20.22
CA TYR A 472 6.08 -6.68 -21.29
C TYR A 472 5.14 -7.58 -22.09
N PRO A 473 5.11 -7.46 -23.42
CA PRO A 473 4.26 -8.28 -24.25
C PRO A 473 4.76 -9.73 -24.24
N ARG A 474 3.84 -10.71 -24.20
CA ARG A 474 4.21 -12.14 -24.12
C ARG A 474 4.00 -12.90 -25.42
N ASP A 475 3.11 -12.39 -26.25
CA ASP A 475 2.79 -12.91 -27.58
C ASP A 475 2.64 -11.75 -28.57
N ASP A 476 2.43 -12.09 -29.84
CA ASP A 476 2.30 -11.09 -30.89
C ASP A 476 1.00 -10.26 -30.77
N VAL A 477 -0.01 -10.79 -30.04
CA VAL A 477 -1.24 -10.06 -29.72
C VAL A 477 -0.95 -8.95 -28.72
N ASP A 478 -0.21 -9.23 -27.64
CA ASP A 478 0.23 -8.22 -26.67
C ASP A 478 1.13 -7.16 -27.36
N LYS A 479 2.01 -7.55 -28.30
CA LYS A 479 2.83 -6.58 -29.07
C LYS A 479 1.98 -5.67 -29.96
N ALA A 480 1.02 -6.26 -30.68
CA ALA A 480 0.08 -5.49 -31.50
C ALA A 480 -0.75 -4.53 -30.63
N LEU A 481 -1.19 -4.97 -29.44
CA LEU A 481 -1.89 -4.13 -28.47
C LEU A 481 -1.03 -2.96 -27.98
N HIS A 482 0.25 -3.19 -27.67
CA HIS A 482 1.18 -2.13 -27.26
C HIS A 482 1.38 -1.10 -28.38
N SER A 483 1.56 -1.56 -29.62
CA SER A 483 1.66 -0.66 -30.79
C SER A 483 0.37 0.13 -31.01
N LEU A 484 -0.79 -0.53 -30.89
CA LEU A 484 -2.09 0.09 -31.11
C LEU A 484 -2.42 1.16 -30.06
N LEU A 485 -2.21 0.88 -28.78
CA LEU A 485 -2.49 1.81 -27.68
C LEU A 485 -1.37 2.85 -27.45
N GLY A 486 -0.20 2.63 -28.02
CA GLY A 486 0.95 3.53 -27.98
C GLY A 486 1.07 4.36 -29.26
N GLU A 487 2.04 4.02 -30.12
CA GLU A 487 2.41 4.81 -31.30
C GLU A 487 1.24 5.09 -32.26
N VAL A 488 0.37 4.11 -32.51
CA VAL A 488 -0.77 4.28 -33.43
C VAL A 488 -1.78 5.25 -32.83
N ASN A 489 -2.13 5.06 -31.55
CA ASN A 489 -3.04 5.94 -30.82
C ASN A 489 -2.52 7.39 -30.75
N LEU A 490 -1.23 7.59 -30.48
CA LEU A 490 -0.60 8.91 -30.49
C LEU A 490 -0.75 9.61 -31.83
N LYS A 491 -0.40 8.92 -32.92
CA LYS A 491 -0.53 9.45 -34.30
C LYS A 491 -1.98 9.81 -34.63
N VAL A 492 -2.92 8.92 -34.32
CA VAL A 492 -4.35 9.18 -34.57
C VAL A 492 -4.85 10.38 -33.78
N CYS A 493 -4.48 10.50 -32.49
CA CYS A 493 -4.87 11.66 -31.69
C CYS A 493 -4.28 12.97 -32.24
N GLU A 494 -3.03 12.96 -32.71
CA GLU A 494 -2.41 14.13 -33.33
C GLU A 494 -3.07 14.51 -34.66
N GLU A 495 -3.31 13.53 -35.54
CA GLU A 495 -4.03 13.71 -36.81
C GLU A 495 -5.41 14.34 -36.55
N VAL A 496 -6.17 13.82 -35.59
CA VAL A 496 -7.50 14.34 -35.24
C VAL A 496 -7.42 15.75 -34.66
N ALA A 497 -6.50 16.02 -33.73
CA ALA A 497 -6.35 17.35 -33.15
C ALA A 497 -5.98 18.40 -34.22
N GLU A 498 -5.11 18.05 -35.16
CA GLU A 498 -4.70 18.92 -36.26
C GLU A 498 -5.88 19.23 -37.19
N VAL A 499 -6.65 18.20 -37.59
CA VAL A 499 -7.87 18.35 -38.40
C VAL A 499 -8.88 19.27 -37.71
N MET A 500 -9.18 19.01 -36.44
CA MET A 500 -10.15 19.79 -35.66
C MET A 500 -9.76 21.26 -35.51
N SER A 501 -8.46 21.56 -35.48
CA SER A 501 -7.95 22.91 -35.31
C SER A 501 -7.87 23.73 -36.60
N ARG A 502 -7.63 23.07 -37.74
CA ARG A 502 -7.46 23.74 -39.04
C ARG A 502 -8.75 23.92 -39.82
N GLU A 503 -9.60 22.90 -39.82
CA GLU A 503 -10.80 22.92 -40.64
C GLU A 503 -11.85 23.86 -40.05
N ARG A 504 -12.37 24.75 -40.90
CA ARG A 504 -13.39 25.74 -40.51
C ARG A 504 -14.75 25.41 -41.09
N ASP A 505 -14.80 24.52 -42.07
CA ASP A 505 -16.04 23.98 -42.63
C ASP A 505 -16.56 22.84 -41.73
N PRO A 506 -17.74 22.98 -41.08
CA PRO A 506 -18.29 21.96 -40.20
C PRO A 506 -18.49 20.61 -40.88
N ILE A 507 -18.83 20.59 -42.18
CA ILE A 507 -19.12 19.36 -42.92
C ILE A 507 -17.81 18.59 -43.15
N LYS A 508 -16.77 19.27 -43.65
CA LYS A 508 -15.45 18.66 -43.86
C LYS A 508 -14.80 18.23 -42.55
N ALA A 509 -14.96 19.03 -41.50
CA ALA A 509 -14.48 18.68 -40.17
C ALA A 509 -15.15 17.39 -39.66
N ALA A 510 -16.47 17.26 -39.85
CA ALA A 510 -17.22 16.06 -39.48
C ALA A 510 -16.82 14.83 -40.31
N GLU A 511 -16.62 14.97 -41.63
CA GLU A 511 -16.16 13.89 -42.51
C GLU A 511 -14.78 13.38 -42.10
N ALA A 512 -13.84 14.30 -41.87
CA ALA A 512 -12.48 13.94 -41.48
C ALA A 512 -12.42 13.34 -40.06
N LEU A 513 -13.18 13.90 -39.11
CA LEU A 513 -13.32 13.35 -37.77
C LEU A 513 -13.96 11.95 -37.81
N GLY A 514 -15.01 11.77 -38.59
CA GLY A 514 -15.68 10.48 -38.79
C GLY A 514 -14.73 9.42 -39.34
N ALA A 515 -13.97 9.76 -40.38
CA ALA A 515 -12.96 8.86 -40.95
C ALA A 515 -11.89 8.45 -39.93
N ALA A 516 -11.41 9.38 -39.11
CA ALA A 516 -10.45 9.10 -38.06
C ALA A 516 -11.03 8.25 -36.92
N MET A 517 -12.28 8.51 -36.51
CA MET A 517 -12.99 7.69 -35.53
C MET A 517 -13.21 6.26 -36.04
N THR A 518 -13.56 6.08 -37.32
CA THR A 518 -13.69 4.75 -37.93
C THR A 518 -12.36 4.01 -38.03
N LYS A 519 -11.24 4.72 -38.23
CA LYS A 519 -9.89 4.14 -38.20
C LYS A 519 -9.48 3.73 -36.78
N ALA A 520 -9.94 4.47 -35.76
CA ALA A 520 -9.63 4.20 -34.36
C ALA A 520 -10.46 3.05 -33.77
N GLN A 521 -11.71 2.90 -34.22
CA GLN A 521 -12.61 1.79 -33.87
C GLN A 521 -12.16 0.49 -34.53
#